data_AF-A0A4R6IE84-F1
#
_entry.id   AF-A0A4R6IE84-F1
#
_cell.length_a   1.000
_cell.length_b   1.000
_cell.length_c   1.000
_cell.angle_alpha   90.00
_cell.angle_beta   90.00
_cell.angle_gamma   90.00
#
_symmetry.space_group_name_H-M   'P 1'
#
loop_
_entity.id
_entity.type
_entity.pdbx_description
1 polymer ?
#
loop_
_entity_poly.entity_id
_entity_poly.type
_entity_poly.pdbx_seq_one_letter_code
_entity_poly.pdbx_strand_id
1 'polypeptide(L)'
;MTATFYEQVYDIVRMIPKGRVSSYGAIAKSLGAGGSARMVGYAMNNAGIAMPRVPAHRVVNSKGLLTGKYHFSPPELMVQLLENEGLVILDDQIKDFKTVFWDPMIELNK
;
A
#
# COMPACT_ATOMS: atom_id res chain seq x y z
N MET A 1 12.88 12.16 19.20
CA MET A 1 11.49 11.72 19.20
C MET A 1 11.42 10.44 18.38
N THR A 2 10.74 9.40 18.88
CA THR A 2 10.51 8.16 18.12
C THR A 2 9.47 8.44 17.04
N ALA A 3 9.70 7.97 15.81
CA ALA A 3 8.72 8.07 14.74
C ALA A 3 7.39 7.41 15.18
N THR A 4 6.28 8.04 14.84
CA THR A 4 4.94 7.49 15.07
C THR A 4 4.72 6.25 14.20
N PHE A 5 3.76 5.40 14.58
CA PHE A 5 3.41 4.24 13.76
C PHE A 5 3.01 4.62 12.33
N TYR A 6 2.37 5.79 12.14
CA TYR A 6 1.99 6.27 10.81
C TYR A 6 3.21 6.66 9.98
N GLU A 7 4.18 7.35 10.57
CA GLU A 7 5.44 7.69 9.91
C GLU A 7 6.21 6.42 9.50
N GLN A 8 6.28 5.42 10.38
CA GLN A 8 6.90 4.13 10.07
C GLN A 8 6.19 3.40 8.91
N VAL A 9 4.86 3.42 8.89
CA VAL A 9 4.07 2.89 7.76
C VAL A 9 4.38 3.67 6.48
N TYR A 10 4.42 5.00 6.53
CA TYR A 10 4.70 5.84 5.37
C TYR A 10 6.09 5.58 4.80
N ASP A 11 7.09 5.39 5.64
CA ASP A 11 8.45 5.07 5.22
C ASP A 11 8.50 3.75 4.45
N ILE A 12 7.83 2.70 4.94
CA ILE A 12 7.71 1.44 4.21
C ILE A 12 6.98 1.61 2.88
N VAL A 13 5.86 2.34 2.88
CA VAL A 13 5.06 2.52 1.65
C VAL A 13 5.83 3.29 0.59
N ARG A 14 6.68 4.26 0.97
CA ARG A 14 7.57 4.98 0.05
C ARG A 14 8.64 4.08 -0.58
N MET A 15 9.01 2.97 0.06
CA MET A 15 9.96 2.00 -0.48
C MET A 15 9.34 1.04 -1.50
N ILE A 16 8.02 0.95 -1.60
CA ILE A 16 7.35 0.08 -2.57
C ILE A 16 7.69 0.59 -3.99
N PRO A 17 8.36 -0.20 -4.84
CA PRO A 17 8.75 0.25 -6.18
C PRO A 17 7.54 0.54 -7.09
N LYS A 18 7.75 1.36 -8.13
CA LYS A 18 6.76 1.54 -9.20
C LYS A 18 6.43 0.18 -9.83
N GLY A 19 5.15 -0.08 -10.09
CA GLY A 19 4.69 -1.33 -10.69
C GLY A 19 4.56 -2.49 -9.70
N ARG A 20 4.82 -2.24 -8.41
CA ARG A 20 4.70 -3.22 -7.32
C ARG A 20 3.69 -2.74 -6.29
N VAL A 21 3.11 -3.69 -5.57
CA VAL A 21 2.10 -3.43 -4.54
C VAL A 21 2.35 -4.26 -3.30
N SER A 22 1.96 -3.76 -2.13
CA SER A 22 1.98 -4.53 -0.90
C SER A 22 0.59 -4.57 -0.26
N SER A 23 0.47 -5.32 0.83
CA SER A 23 -0.79 -5.41 1.58
C SER A 23 -0.70 -4.80 2.96
N TYR A 24 -1.84 -4.31 3.47
CA TYR A 24 -1.93 -3.79 4.84
C TYR A 24 -1.31 -4.73 5.88
N GLY A 25 -1.59 -6.03 5.77
CA GLY A 25 -1.08 -7.04 6.68
C GLY A 25 0.43 -7.27 6.57
N ALA A 26 0.97 -7.24 5.35
CA ALA A 26 2.40 -7.42 5.12
C ALA A 26 3.21 -6.25 5.70
N ILE A 27 2.74 -5.02 5.51
CA ILE A 27 3.35 -3.83 6.10
C ILE A 27 3.29 -3.92 7.63
N ALA A 28 2.13 -4.22 8.22
CA ALA A 28 2.00 -4.36 9.67
C ALA A 28 2.95 -5.43 10.24
N LYS A 29 3.05 -6.58 9.55
CA LYS A 29 3.96 -7.67 9.92
C LYS A 29 5.42 -7.22 9.90
N SER A 30 5.84 -6.46 8.89
CA SER A 30 7.21 -5.96 8.79
C SER A 30 7.61 -4.95 9.88
N LEU A 31 6.63 -4.29 10.49
CA LEU A 31 6.83 -3.40 11.64
C LEU A 31 6.77 -4.14 12.99
N GLY A 32 6.72 -5.48 13.01
CA GLY A 32 6.51 -6.25 14.23
C GLY A 32 5.11 -6.12 14.83
N ALA A 33 4.19 -5.41 14.15
CA ALA A 33 2.82 -5.17 14.57
C ALA A 33 1.85 -6.13 13.86
N GLY A 34 2.17 -7.43 13.89
CA GLY A 34 1.31 -8.47 13.34
C GLY A 34 -0.11 -8.40 13.91
N GLY A 35 -1.12 -8.33 13.05
CA GLY A 35 -2.53 -8.13 13.45
C GLY A 35 -3.01 -6.67 13.33
N SER A 36 -2.13 -5.69 13.19
CA SER A 36 -2.48 -4.26 13.10
C SER A 36 -2.75 -3.76 11.68
N ALA A 37 -3.19 -4.64 10.77
CA ALA A 37 -3.49 -4.28 9.37
C ALA A 37 -4.50 -3.12 9.27
N ARG A 38 -5.47 -3.06 10.19
CA ARG A 38 -6.46 -1.97 10.26
C ARG A 38 -5.81 -0.61 10.54
N MET A 39 -4.78 -0.56 11.38
CA MET A 39 -4.04 0.67 11.66
C MET A 39 -3.25 1.14 10.44
N VAL A 40 -2.69 0.22 9.64
CA VAL A 40 -2.06 0.56 8.36
C VAL A 40 -3.09 1.18 7.41
N GLY A 41 -4.31 0.64 7.37
CA GLY A 41 -5.42 1.24 6.62
C GLY A 41 -5.73 2.68 7.08
N TYR A 42 -5.78 2.93 8.39
CA TYR A 42 -5.97 4.28 8.91
C TYR A 42 -4.83 5.23 8.57
N ALA A 43 -3.58 4.74 8.59
CA ALA A 43 -2.44 5.53 8.11
C ALA A 43 -2.61 5.89 6.63
N MET A 44 -3.00 4.93 5.77
CA MET A 44 -3.23 5.18 4.33
C MET A 44 -4.34 6.20 4.07
N ASN A 45 -5.42 6.18 4.85
CA ASN A 45 -6.49 7.17 4.74
C ASN A 45 -6.02 8.60 5.05
N ASN A 46 -4.98 8.74 5.86
CA ASN A 46 -4.36 10.04 6.21
C ASN A 46 -3.13 10.36 5.34
N ALA A 47 -2.74 9.47 4.42
CA ALA A 47 -1.49 9.61 3.66
C ALA A 47 -1.51 10.80 2.69
N GLY A 48 -2.69 11.31 2.32
CA GLY A 48 -2.85 12.43 1.38
C GLY A 48 -2.26 13.76 1.88
N ILE A 49 -2.12 13.93 3.20
CA ILE A 49 -1.51 15.12 3.83
C ILE A 49 -0.06 14.90 4.26
N ALA A 50 0.47 13.69 4.09
CA ALA A 50 1.81 13.34 4.52
C ALA A 50 2.88 13.92 3.58
N MET A 51 3.95 14.44 4.17
CA MET A 51 5.12 14.97 3.46
C MET A 51 6.38 14.20 3.90
N PRO A 52 7.22 13.70 2.96
CA PRO A 52 7.02 13.69 1.51
C PRO A 52 5.85 12.78 1.09
N ARG A 53 5.36 12.95 -0.15
CA ARG A 53 4.21 12.21 -0.68
C ARG A 53 4.36 10.69 -0.48
N VAL A 54 3.28 10.05 -0.08
CA VAL A 54 3.20 8.59 0.11
C VAL A 54 2.43 7.97 -1.06
N PRO A 55 2.95 6.93 -1.74
CA PRO A 55 2.26 6.26 -2.85
C PRO A 55 1.20 5.27 -2.32
N ALA A 56 0.18 5.80 -1.63
CA ALA A 56 -0.83 5.00 -0.94
C ALA A 56 -1.63 4.07 -1.88
N HIS A 57 -1.71 4.38 -3.18
CA HIS A 57 -2.38 3.54 -4.17
C HIS A 57 -1.70 2.17 -4.33
N ARG A 58 -0.43 2.03 -3.92
CA ARG A 58 0.31 0.76 -3.94
C ARG A 58 -0.02 -0.17 -2.76
N VAL A 59 -0.91 0.22 -1.84
CA VAL A 59 -1.32 -0.60 -0.70
C VAL A 59 -2.74 -1.11 -0.88
N VAL A 60 -2.90 -2.43 -0.93
CA VAL A 60 -4.17 -3.11 -1.19
C VAL A 60 -4.49 -4.15 -0.11
N ASN A 61 -5.63 -4.82 -0.18
CA ASN A 61 -5.91 -5.91 0.74
C ASN A 61 -5.08 -7.18 0.41
N SER A 62 -5.18 -8.21 1.26
CA SER A 62 -4.42 -9.46 1.10
C SER A 62 -4.78 -10.28 -0.16
N LYS A 63 -5.86 -9.93 -0.85
CA LYS A 63 -6.32 -10.57 -2.10
C LYS A 63 -6.03 -9.70 -3.33
N GLY A 64 -5.37 -8.56 -3.19
CA GLY A 64 -5.13 -7.62 -4.28
C GLY A 64 -6.35 -6.78 -4.67
N LEU A 65 -7.40 -6.74 -3.85
CA LEU A 65 -8.56 -5.87 -4.08
C LEU A 65 -8.27 -4.44 -3.60
N LEU A 66 -8.74 -3.48 -4.38
CA LEU A 66 -8.56 -2.04 -4.18
C LEU A 66 -9.54 -1.49 -3.12
N THR A 67 -9.58 -2.10 -1.92
CA THR A 67 -10.51 -1.69 -0.86
C THR A 67 -10.29 -0.26 -0.36
N GLY A 68 -9.10 0.31 -0.63
CA GLY A 68 -8.77 1.70 -0.31
C GLY A 68 -9.30 2.72 -1.34
N LYS A 69 -9.85 2.30 -2.48
CA LYS A 69 -10.23 3.19 -3.60
C LYS A 69 -11.17 4.33 -3.20
N TYR A 70 -12.04 4.08 -2.23
CA TYR A 70 -13.01 5.07 -1.74
C TYR A 70 -12.37 6.26 -1.01
N HIS A 71 -11.09 6.15 -0.65
CA HIS A 71 -10.31 7.24 -0.07
C HIS A 71 -9.51 8.03 -1.11
N PHE A 72 -9.64 7.68 -2.39
CA PHE A 72 -9.13 8.46 -3.52
C PHE A 72 -10.26 9.27 -4.15
N SER A 73 -9.93 10.47 -4.63
CA SER A 73 -10.87 11.35 -5.31
C SER A 73 -10.28 11.80 -6.66
N PRO A 74 -10.94 11.51 -7.79
CA PRO A 74 -12.15 10.67 -7.91
C PRO A 74 -11.87 9.18 -7.57
N PRO A 75 -12.90 8.34 -7.31
CA PRO A 75 -12.71 6.94 -6.91
C PRO A 75 -11.91 6.09 -7.91
N GLU A 76 -11.90 6.48 -9.18
CA GLU A 76 -11.16 5.85 -10.27
C GLU A 76 -9.66 6.16 -10.22
N LEU A 77 -9.24 7.18 -9.46
CA LEU A 77 -7.85 7.63 -9.39
C LEU A 77 -6.92 6.52 -8.92
N MET A 78 -7.33 5.69 -7.95
CA MET A 78 -6.50 4.57 -7.50
C MET A 78 -6.22 3.58 -8.64
N VAL A 79 -7.24 3.28 -9.46
CA VAL A 79 -7.13 2.40 -10.62
C VAL A 79 -6.20 3.02 -11.65
N GLN A 80 -6.43 4.28 -12.03
CA GLN A 80 -5.61 5.00 -13.00
C GLN A 80 -4.13 5.07 -12.60
N LEU A 81 -3.85 5.31 -11.31
CA LEU A 81 -2.48 5.35 -10.81
C LEU A 81 -1.80 3.98 -10.92
N LEU A 82 -2.50 2.88 -10.62
CA LEU A 82 -1.95 1.54 -10.74
C LEU A 82 -1.76 1.13 -12.23
N GLU A 83 -2.71 1.46 -13.09
CA GLU A 83 -2.61 1.20 -14.54
C GLU A 83 -1.46 1.99 -15.19
N ASN A 84 -1.26 3.25 -14.79
CA ASN A 84 -0.11 4.06 -15.21
C ASN A 84 1.24 3.51 -14.73
N GLU A 85 1.23 2.60 -13.77
CA GLU A 85 2.39 1.84 -13.32
C GLU A 85 2.54 0.47 -14.00
N GLY A 86 1.63 0.13 -14.92
CA GLY A 86 1.66 -1.10 -15.71
C GLY A 86 0.89 -2.27 -15.09
N LEU A 87 0.10 -2.04 -14.04
CA LEU A 87 -0.75 -3.08 -13.46
C LEU A 87 -2.07 -3.20 -14.22
N VAL A 88 -2.57 -4.41 -14.36
CA VAL A 88 -3.89 -4.67 -14.95
C VAL A 88 -4.91 -4.87 -13.84
N ILE A 89 -5.98 -4.08 -13.84
CA ILE A 89 -7.06 -4.14 -12.84
C ILE A 89 -8.33 -4.71 -13.50
N LEU A 90 -8.92 -5.73 -12.88
CA LEU A 90 -10.19 -6.34 -13.31
C LEU A 90 -11.12 -6.36 -12.09
N ASP A 91 -12.31 -5.78 -12.21
CA ASP A 91 -13.33 -5.74 -11.14
C ASP A 91 -12.75 -5.29 -9.78
N ASP A 92 -12.02 -4.17 -9.77
CA ASP A 92 -11.30 -3.64 -8.60
C ASP A 92 -10.26 -4.59 -7.98
N GLN A 93 -9.79 -5.59 -8.73
CA GLN A 93 -8.75 -6.53 -8.31
C GLN A 93 -7.54 -6.49 -9.24
N ILE A 94 -6.34 -6.52 -8.66
CA ILE A 94 -5.09 -6.62 -9.42
C ILE A 94 -4.99 -8.03 -10.03
N LYS A 95 -4.92 -8.10 -11.37
CA LYS A 95 -4.62 -9.33 -12.10
C LYS A 95 -3.21 -9.80 -11.78
N ASP A 96 -3.03 -11.11 -11.63
CA ASP A 96 -1.74 -11.74 -11.31
C ASP A 96 -1.08 -11.17 -10.05
N PHE A 97 -1.87 -10.70 -9.07
CA PHE A 97 -1.41 -10.01 -7.85
C PHE A 97 -0.13 -10.59 -7.22
N LYS A 98 0.02 -11.92 -7.18
CA LYS A 98 1.20 -12.58 -6.60
C LYS A 98 2.52 -12.23 -7.31
N THR A 99 2.49 -11.94 -8.61
CA THR A 99 3.70 -11.64 -9.41
C THR A 99 4.22 -10.23 -9.15
N VAL A 100 3.31 -9.29 -8.85
CA VAL A 100 3.60 -7.89 -8.56
C VAL A 100 3.69 -7.60 -7.06
N PHE A 101 3.37 -8.58 -6.21
CA PHE A 101 3.40 -8.44 -4.77
C PHE A 101 4.82 -8.17 -4.26
N TRP A 102 4.96 -7.14 -3.43
CA TRP A 102 6.19 -6.75 -2.75
C TRP A 102 6.00 -7.01 -1.26
N ASP A 103 6.75 -8.01 -0.76
CA ASP A 103 6.74 -8.37 0.65
C ASP A 103 7.87 -7.61 1.37
N PRO A 104 7.57 -6.63 2.24
CA PRO A 104 8.61 -5.87 2.92
C PRO A 104 9.51 -6.78 3.78
N MET A 105 9.00 -7.90 4.31
CA MET A 105 9.81 -8.84 5.11
C MET A 105 10.89 -9.54 4.29
N ILE A 106 10.68 -9.70 2.99
CA ILE A 106 11.65 -10.33 2.08
C ILE A 106 12.53 -9.25 1.45
N GLU A 107 11.94 -8.14 1.06
CA GLU A 107 12.59 -7.16 0.19
C GLU A 107 13.46 -6.16 0.96
N LEU A 108 13.18 -5.91 2.25
CA LEU A 108 13.98 -5.01 3.10
C LEU A 108 15.11 -5.72 3.87
N ASN A 109 15.12 -7.05 3.87
CA ASN A 109 16.15 -7.87 4.51
C ASN A 109 17.20 -8.40 3.50
N LYS A 110 17.23 -7.84 2.30
CA LYS A 110 18.22 -8.15 1.26
C LYS A 110 19.43 -7.24 1.34
#